data_AF-A0A1Z8VBL3-F1
#
_entry.id   AF-A0A1Z8VBL3-F1
#
_cell.length_a   1.000
_cell.length_b   1.000
_cell.length_c   1.000
_cell.angle_alpha   90.00
_cell.angle_beta   90.00
_cell.angle_gamma   90.00
#
_symmetry.space_group_name_H-M   'P 1'
#
loop_
_entity.id
_entity.type
_entity.pdbx_description
1 polymer ?
#
loop_
_entity_poly.entity_id
_entity_poly.type
_entity_poly.pdbx_seq_one_letter_code
_entity_poly.pdbx_strand_id
1 'polypeptide(L)'
;MSRIASLLIFILLVSCGGSGLDGIYEGEIGSKNRVSIFFFNGNQAELKGYWSEVLKGAYQQSTLKGKTVDSIVFTGPEEKPFKLRICYEAKNGHVEILAIHSRIFGPGARYVPTEPNSTFTGRSPKLYKLE
;
A
#
# COMPACT_ATOMS: atom_id res chain seq x y z
N MET A 1 54.13 17.23 8.55
CA MET A 1 53.78 15.80 8.67
C MET A 1 52.35 15.70 9.19
N SER A 2 51.47 15.19 8.33
CA SER A 2 50.03 15.10 8.51
C SER A 2 49.65 14.12 9.63
N ARG A 3 48.70 14.47 10.50
CA ARG A 3 48.05 13.53 11.44
C ARG A 3 46.54 13.63 11.33
N ILE A 4 46.03 12.79 10.43
CA ILE A 4 44.84 11.93 10.60
C ILE A 4 43.55 12.69 10.89
N ALA A 5 42.87 13.02 9.78
CA ALA A 5 41.44 13.14 9.72
C ALA A 5 40.79 11.81 10.16
N SER A 6 39.88 11.87 11.11
CA SER A 6 38.89 10.81 11.35
C SER A 6 37.56 11.48 11.64
N LEU A 7 36.98 12.03 10.58
CA LEU A 7 35.60 12.47 10.55
C LEU A 7 34.75 11.22 10.29
N LEU A 8 34.32 10.59 11.38
CA LEU A 8 33.36 9.48 11.38
C LEU A 8 31.98 10.05 11.01
N ILE A 9 31.73 10.24 9.72
CA ILE A 9 30.40 10.55 9.21
C ILE A 9 29.59 9.24 9.27
N PHE A 10 28.85 9.08 10.36
CA PHE A 10 27.70 8.18 10.42
C PHE A 10 26.64 8.75 9.46
N ILE A 11 26.66 8.33 8.20
CA ILE A 11 25.54 8.54 7.28
C ILE A 11 24.41 7.65 7.80
N LEU A 12 23.55 8.24 8.63
CA LEU A 12 22.20 7.73 8.87
C LEU A 12 21.53 7.64 7.49
N LEU A 13 21.44 6.43 6.96
CA LEU A 13 20.52 6.08 5.87
C LEU A 13 19.11 6.35 6.40
N VAL A 14 18.66 7.59 6.22
CA VAL A 14 17.27 7.98 6.36
C VAL A 14 16.51 7.03 5.44
N SER A 15 15.75 6.07 6.00
CA SER A 15 14.83 5.29 5.20
C SER A 15 13.88 6.30 4.57
N CYS A 16 14.05 6.56 3.28
CA CYS A 16 13.17 7.42 2.52
C CYS A 16 11.77 6.80 2.63
N GLY A 17 10.87 7.45 3.39
CA GLY A 17 9.58 6.91 3.84
C GLY A 17 8.54 6.82 2.72
N GLY A 18 8.87 6.10 1.65
CA GLY A 18 8.01 5.81 0.52
C GLY A 18 7.70 4.32 0.41
N SER A 19 6.91 3.97 -0.61
CA SER A 19 6.54 2.59 -0.90
C SER A 19 7.70 1.72 -1.35
N GLY A 20 8.82 2.32 -1.80
CA GLY A 20 9.91 1.61 -2.47
C GLY A 20 9.50 0.99 -3.82
N LEU A 21 8.31 1.34 -4.33
CA LEU A 21 7.70 0.81 -5.54
C LEU A 21 7.47 1.94 -6.54
N ASP A 22 7.64 1.60 -7.81
CA ASP A 22 7.26 2.45 -8.95
C ASP A 22 6.74 1.57 -10.08
N GLY A 23 5.77 2.10 -10.83
CA GLY A 23 5.13 1.42 -11.96
C GLY A 23 3.77 0.79 -11.63
N ILE A 24 3.23 0.09 -12.61
CA ILE A 24 1.87 -0.48 -12.57
C ILE A 24 1.96 -1.94 -12.15
N TYR A 25 1.11 -2.34 -11.21
CA TYR A 25 0.95 -3.72 -10.76
C TYR A 25 -0.49 -4.15 -10.99
N GLU A 26 -0.70 -5.26 -11.71
CA GLU A 26 -2.02 -5.75 -12.11
C GLU A 26 -2.26 -7.19 -11.66
N GLY A 27 -3.49 -7.51 -11.32
CA GLY A 27 -3.91 -8.86 -10.97
C GLY A 27 -5.36 -8.90 -10.49
N GLU A 28 -5.71 -10.01 -9.85
CA GLU A 28 -7.05 -10.25 -9.33
C GLU A 28 -7.09 -10.03 -7.83
N ILE A 29 -8.18 -9.46 -7.32
CA ILE A 29 -8.45 -9.34 -5.88
C ILE A 29 -9.90 -9.76 -5.64
N GLY A 30 -10.09 -10.81 -4.84
CA GLY A 30 -11.42 -11.31 -4.51
C GLY A 30 -12.20 -11.73 -5.76
N SER A 31 -13.33 -11.07 -6.00
CA SER A 31 -14.19 -11.29 -7.18
C SER A 31 -13.86 -10.36 -8.36
N LYS A 32 -12.84 -9.51 -8.21
CA LYS A 32 -12.47 -8.49 -9.19
C LYS A 32 -11.27 -8.97 -10.01
N ASN A 33 -11.52 -9.24 -11.29
CA ASN A 33 -10.55 -9.91 -12.17
C ASN A 33 -9.48 -8.99 -12.78
N ARG A 34 -9.55 -7.66 -12.55
CA ARG A 34 -8.58 -6.72 -13.13
C ARG A 34 -8.40 -5.48 -12.26
N VAL A 35 -7.68 -5.66 -11.17
CA VAL A 35 -7.28 -4.57 -10.26
C VAL A 35 -5.87 -4.12 -10.59
N SER A 36 -5.69 -2.83 -10.75
CA SER A 36 -4.38 -2.21 -11.02
C SER A 36 -4.04 -1.19 -9.94
N ILE A 37 -2.82 -1.27 -9.42
CA ILE A 37 -2.23 -0.24 -8.56
C ILE A 37 -1.05 0.37 -9.30
N PHE A 38 -1.13 1.66 -9.60
CA PHE A 38 -0.01 2.43 -10.13
C PHE A 38 0.68 3.16 -8.99
N PHE A 39 1.92 2.80 -8.66
CA PHE A 39 2.74 3.49 -7.67
C PHE A 39 3.61 4.52 -8.38
N PHE A 40 3.66 5.74 -7.86
CA PHE A 40 4.41 6.85 -8.45
C PHE A 40 4.82 7.88 -7.40
N ASN A 41 5.76 8.76 -7.76
CA ASN A 41 6.27 9.84 -6.90
C ASN A 41 6.76 9.35 -5.51
N GLY A 42 7.22 8.10 -5.43
CA GLY A 42 7.74 7.46 -4.21
C GLY A 42 6.70 7.09 -3.15
N ASN A 43 5.62 7.85 -3.00
CA ASN A 43 4.63 7.64 -1.95
C ASN A 43 3.16 7.76 -2.40
N GLN A 44 2.88 7.93 -3.69
CA GLN A 44 1.52 8.06 -4.20
C GLN A 44 1.10 6.79 -4.95
N ALA A 45 -0.19 6.55 -4.98
CA ALA A 45 -0.73 5.51 -5.85
C ALA A 45 -2.14 5.80 -6.36
N GLU A 46 -2.46 5.22 -7.51
CA GLU A 46 -3.81 5.15 -8.08
C GLU A 46 -4.30 3.71 -8.10
N LEU A 47 -5.52 3.49 -7.65
CA LEU A 47 -6.21 2.19 -7.68
C LEU A 47 -7.31 2.20 -8.74
N LYS A 48 -7.25 1.27 -9.68
CA LYS A 48 -8.23 1.08 -10.76
C LYS A 48 -8.83 -0.32 -10.67
N GLY A 49 -10.10 -0.46 -11.04
CA GLY A 49 -10.81 -1.74 -11.09
C GLY A 49 -11.30 -2.29 -9.73
N TYR A 50 -10.83 -1.75 -8.60
CA TYR A 50 -11.36 -2.11 -7.29
C TYR A 50 -12.67 -1.39 -6.94
N TRP A 51 -12.76 -0.12 -7.33
CA TRP A 51 -13.95 0.72 -7.19
C TRP A 51 -14.40 1.19 -8.57
N SER A 52 -15.61 1.75 -8.68
CA SER A 52 -16.13 2.30 -9.94
C SER A 52 -15.27 3.44 -10.47
N GLU A 53 -14.70 4.21 -9.55
CA GLU A 53 -13.83 5.35 -9.84
C GLU A 53 -12.37 5.04 -9.49
N VAL A 54 -11.47 5.79 -10.10
CA VAL A 54 -10.04 5.73 -9.76
C VAL A 54 -9.84 6.34 -8.37
N LEU A 55 -9.35 5.56 -7.43
CA LEU A 55 -9.06 6.06 -6.09
C LEU A 55 -7.61 6.52 -6.01
N LYS A 56 -7.39 7.69 -5.43
CA LYS A 56 -6.05 8.23 -5.14
C LYS A 56 -5.66 7.92 -3.70
N GLY A 57 -4.42 7.50 -3.50
CA GLY A 57 -3.92 7.12 -2.19
C GLY A 57 -2.47 7.48 -1.97
N ALA A 58 -2.07 7.34 -0.73
CA ALA A 58 -0.70 7.58 -0.30
C ALA A 58 -0.19 6.44 0.57
N TYR A 59 1.12 6.19 0.49
CA TYR A 59 1.85 5.25 1.32
C TYR A 59 1.75 5.64 2.79
N GLN A 60 1.54 4.62 3.62
CA GLN A 60 1.53 4.70 5.08
C GLN A 60 2.06 3.38 5.65
N GLN A 61 2.66 3.45 6.84
CA GLN A 61 2.87 2.24 7.64
C GLN A 61 1.59 1.91 8.42
N SER A 62 1.25 0.63 8.45
CA SER A 62 0.10 0.09 9.19
C SER A 62 0.54 -1.03 10.12
N THR A 63 -0.35 -1.46 11.01
CA THR A 63 -0.17 -2.66 11.83
C THR A 63 -1.21 -3.70 11.43
N LEU A 64 -0.76 -4.91 11.12
CA LEU A 64 -1.61 -6.07 10.84
C LEU A 64 -1.16 -7.23 11.73
N LYS A 65 -2.07 -7.75 12.57
CA LYS A 65 -1.80 -8.83 13.54
C LYS A 65 -0.54 -8.58 14.41
N GLY A 66 -0.38 -7.33 14.87
CA GLY A 66 0.75 -6.93 15.73
C GLY A 66 2.08 -6.69 14.99
N LYS A 67 2.12 -6.82 13.66
CA LYS A 67 3.31 -6.56 12.84
C LYS A 67 3.16 -5.28 12.03
N THR A 68 4.24 -4.51 11.91
CA THR A 68 4.31 -3.39 10.96
C THR A 68 4.30 -3.92 9.54
N VAL A 69 3.45 -3.35 8.70
CA VAL A 69 3.31 -3.70 7.28
C VAL A 69 3.16 -2.44 6.44
N ASP A 70 3.57 -2.52 5.19
CA ASP A 70 3.37 -1.46 4.22
C ASP A 70 1.88 -1.38 3.84
N SER A 71 1.42 -0.17 3.58
CA SER A 71 0.05 0.04 3.13
C SER A 71 -0.09 1.26 2.23
N ILE A 72 -1.08 1.23 1.36
CA ILE A 72 -1.62 2.44 0.74
C ILE A 72 -2.98 2.72 1.34
N VAL A 73 -3.25 3.97 1.67
CA VAL A 73 -4.56 4.45 2.07
C VAL A 73 -5.13 5.32 0.98
N PHE A 74 -6.17 4.82 0.32
CA PHE A 74 -6.93 5.52 -0.72
C PHE A 74 -8.13 6.24 -0.12
N THR A 75 -8.51 7.35 -0.73
CA THR A 75 -9.71 8.11 -0.37
C THR A 75 -10.79 7.86 -1.42
N GLY A 76 -12.00 7.54 -0.96
CA GLY A 76 -13.20 7.45 -1.78
C GLY A 76 -13.63 8.81 -2.34
N PRO A 77 -14.57 8.83 -3.28
CA PRO A 77 -15.06 10.07 -3.91
C PRO A 77 -15.78 10.99 -2.92
N GLU A 78 -15.91 12.27 -3.27
CA GLU A 78 -16.49 13.30 -2.38
C GLU A 78 -17.95 13.02 -2.04
N GLU A 79 -18.71 12.45 -2.98
CA GLU A 79 -20.12 12.11 -2.82
C GLU A 79 -20.31 10.94 -1.83
N LYS A 80 -19.32 10.08 -1.70
CA LYS A 80 -19.33 8.93 -0.80
C LYS A 80 -17.95 8.74 -0.15
N PRO A 81 -17.60 9.57 0.85
CA PRO A 81 -16.27 9.59 1.40
C PRO A 81 -16.01 8.37 2.28
N PHE A 82 -14.95 7.63 1.98
CA PHE A 82 -14.39 6.57 2.81
C PHE A 82 -12.87 6.53 2.68
N LYS A 83 -12.21 5.78 3.56
CA LYS A 83 -10.83 5.36 3.36
C LYS A 83 -10.79 3.88 3.02
N LEU A 84 -10.01 3.50 2.02
CA LEU A 84 -9.69 2.12 1.70
C LEU A 84 -8.21 1.90 1.99
N ARG A 85 -7.90 1.00 2.90
CA ARG A 85 -6.53 0.59 3.22
C ARG A 85 -6.25 -0.73 2.55
N ILE A 86 -5.18 -0.78 1.78
CA ILE A 86 -4.60 -2.01 1.25
C ILE A 86 -3.26 -2.21 1.94
N CYS A 87 -3.14 -3.24 2.77
CA CYS A 87 -1.87 -3.68 3.33
C CYS A 87 -1.22 -4.68 2.38
N TYR A 88 0.07 -4.55 2.14
CA TYR A 88 0.79 -5.40 1.20
C TYR A 88 2.20 -5.72 1.67
N GLU A 89 2.79 -6.74 1.07
CA GLU A 89 4.23 -7.00 1.08
C GLU A 89 4.77 -6.90 -0.34
N ALA A 90 5.79 -6.07 -0.54
CA ALA A 90 6.53 -6.04 -1.79
C ALA A 90 7.46 -7.25 -1.88
N LYS A 91 7.40 -7.96 -3.01
CA LYS A 91 8.30 -9.06 -3.37
C LYS A 91 8.90 -8.77 -4.75
N ASN A 92 9.96 -9.48 -5.12
CA ASN A 92 10.54 -9.32 -6.44
C ASN A 92 9.48 -9.61 -7.53
N GLY A 93 9.14 -8.59 -8.32
CA GLY A 93 8.22 -8.65 -9.45
C GLY A 93 6.72 -8.62 -9.11
N HIS A 94 6.32 -8.56 -7.83
CA HIS A 94 4.90 -8.50 -7.47
C HIS A 94 4.66 -7.89 -6.08
N VAL A 95 3.42 -7.44 -5.85
CA VAL A 95 2.91 -7.10 -4.52
C VAL A 95 1.91 -8.15 -4.07
N GLU A 96 2.11 -8.66 -2.85
CA GLU A 96 1.21 -9.60 -2.20
C GLU A 96 0.24 -8.84 -1.29
N ILE A 97 -1.06 -8.96 -1.53
CA ILE A 97 -2.09 -8.23 -0.79
C ILE A 97 -2.43 -8.99 0.49
N LEU A 98 -2.12 -8.39 1.63
CA LEU A 98 -2.33 -9.01 2.94
C LEU A 98 -3.73 -8.73 3.49
N ALA A 99 -4.24 -7.52 3.28
CA ALA A 99 -5.54 -7.11 3.77
C ALA A 99 -6.11 -5.93 3.00
N ILE A 100 -7.44 -5.87 2.87
CA ILE A 100 -8.16 -4.74 2.28
C ILE A 100 -9.35 -4.36 3.15
N HIS A 101 -9.27 -3.23 3.83
CA HIS A 101 -10.32 -2.76 4.72
C HIS A 101 -10.79 -1.37 4.34
N SER A 102 -12.09 -1.11 4.42
CA SER A 102 -12.65 0.23 4.25
C SER A 102 -13.13 0.79 5.57
N ARG A 103 -13.14 2.11 5.71
CA ARG A 103 -13.87 2.78 6.79
C ARG A 103 -14.53 4.04 6.26
N ILE A 104 -15.72 4.33 6.74
CA ILE A 104 -16.32 5.65 6.57
C ILE A 104 -15.60 6.68 7.46
N PHE A 105 -15.87 7.96 7.24
CA PHE A 105 -15.44 9.03 8.16
C PHE A 105 -16.48 9.23 9.27
N GLY A 106 -16.03 9.67 10.45
CA GLY A 106 -16.91 10.04 11.57
C GLY A 106 -16.48 9.45 12.92
N PRO A 107 -17.07 9.95 14.03
CA PRO A 107 -16.80 9.43 15.36
C PRO A 107 -17.11 7.93 15.46
N GLY A 108 -16.19 7.16 16.04
CA GLY A 108 -16.34 5.71 16.21
C GLY A 108 -16.16 4.88 14.94
N ALA A 109 -15.83 5.48 13.79
CA ALA A 109 -15.62 4.74 12.55
C ALA A 109 -14.42 3.79 12.65
N ARG A 110 -14.64 2.53 12.24
CA ARG A 110 -13.63 1.47 12.24
C ARG A 110 -13.45 0.91 10.83
N TYR A 111 -12.26 0.38 10.57
CA TYR A 111 -12.00 -0.40 9.37
C TYR A 111 -12.79 -1.70 9.41
N VAL A 112 -13.56 -1.95 8.35
CA VAL A 112 -14.37 -3.15 8.13
C VAL A 112 -13.90 -3.87 6.87
N PRO A 113 -14.10 -5.20 6.80
CA PRO A 113 -13.90 -5.98 5.58
C PRO A 113 -14.63 -5.39 4.37
N THR A 114 -13.96 -5.36 3.22
CA THR A 114 -14.62 -5.03 1.93
C THR A 114 -15.01 -6.26 1.13
N GLU A 115 -14.54 -7.44 1.55
CA GLU A 115 -14.81 -8.74 0.93
C GLU A 115 -15.03 -9.78 2.04
N PRO A 116 -15.69 -10.92 1.76
CA PRO A 116 -15.83 -12.02 2.72
C PRO A 116 -14.50 -12.47 3.32
N ASN A 117 -13.43 -12.40 2.50
CA ASN A 117 -12.05 -12.59 2.92
C ASN A 117 -11.28 -11.27 2.71
N SER A 118 -11.22 -10.43 3.73
CA SER A 118 -10.54 -9.12 3.64
C SER A 118 -9.18 -9.06 4.35
N THR A 119 -8.79 -10.17 4.98
CA THR A 119 -7.46 -10.41 5.54
C THR A 119 -7.08 -11.81 5.08
N PHE A 120 -6.11 -11.90 4.18
CA PHE A 120 -5.83 -13.14 3.48
C PHE A 120 -4.84 -13.99 4.28
N THR A 121 -5.16 -15.28 4.45
CA THR A 121 -4.26 -16.27 5.06
C THR A 121 -4.14 -17.47 4.13
N GLY A 122 -2.93 -17.77 3.67
CA GLY A 122 -2.62 -18.95 2.84
C GLY A 122 -2.58 -18.68 1.34
N ARG A 123 -3.55 -17.97 0.77
CA ARG A 123 -3.56 -17.55 -0.64
C ARG A 123 -3.91 -16.07 -0.76
N SER A 124 -2.91 -15.23 -0.56
CA SER A 124 -3.02 -13.80 -0.76
C SER A 124 -3.13 -13.47 -2.25
N PRO A 125 -3.98 -12.51 -2.64
CA PRO A 125 -3.97 -11.95 -3.98
C PRO A 125 -2.58 -11.39 -4.35
N LYS A 126 -2.19 -11.53 -5.61
CA LYS A 126 -0.91 -11.06 -6.11
C LYS A 126 -1.14 -10.15 -7.30
N LEU A 127 -0.54 -8.96 -7.26
CA LEU A 127 -0.50 -8.07 -8.41
C LEU A 127 0.92 -8.05 -8.95
N TYR A 128 1.10 -8.39 -10.22
CA TYR A 128 2.39 -8.50 -10.88
C TYR A 128 2.73 -7.19 -11.56
N LYS A 129 4.01 -6.81 -11.50
CA LYS A 129 4.48 -5.61 -12.18
C LYS A 129 4.31 -5.78 -13.69
N LEU A 130 3.69 -4.81 -14.35
CA LEU A 130 3.68 -4.73 -15.81
C LEU A 130 5.05 -4.23 -16.28
N GLU A 131 5.61 -4.89 -17.29
CA GLU A 131 6.93 -4.58 -17.88
C GLU A 131 7.04 -3.13 -18.37
#